data_AF-A0A9D7LSI1-F1
#
_entry.id   AF-A0A9D7LSI1-F1
#
_cell.length_a   1.000
_cell.length_b   1.000
_cell.length_c   1.000
_cell.angle_alpha   90.00
_cell.angle_beta   90.00
_cell.angle_gamma   90.00
#
_symmetry.space_group_name_H-M   'P 1'
#
loop_
_entity.id
_entity.type
_entity.pdbx_description
1 polymer ?
#
loop_
_entity_poly.entity_id
_entity_poly.type
_entity_poly.pdbx_seq_one_letter_code
_entity_poly.pdbx_strand_id
1 'polypeptide(L)'
;MPVSSSRIADDGHTQIEIPVDLPIAHRAGDDRLRLLIERVERLEEEKKSIADDIRDVYAEMKAVGYETRIARQIVRLRKMKPDDRREMEAILDTYKCALGLG
;
A
#
# COMPACT_ATOMS: atom_id res chain seq x y z
N MET A 1 42.41 -51.77 -38.78
CA MET A 1 43.32 -50.62 -38.66
C MET A 1 42.60 -49.49 -37.91
N PRO A 2 43.30 -48.73 -37.04
CA PRO A 2 42.77 -47.71 -36.10
C PRO A 2 42.35 -46.43 -36.85
N VAL A 3 41.58 -45.49 -36.29
CA VAL A 3 42.00 -44.34 -35.44
C VAL A 3 40.72 -43.75 -34.78
N SER A 4 40.63 -43.65 -33.45
CA SER A 4 41.08 -42.54 -32.58
C SER A 4 40.07 -41.40 -32.40
N SER A 5 39.49 -41.39 -31.20
CA SER A 5 39.22 -40.26 -30.29
C SER A 5 39.32 -38.83 -30.82
N SER A 6 38.28 -38.04 -30.58
CA SER A 6 38.47 -36.72 -29.96
C SER A 6 37.26 -36.34 -29.09
N ARG A 7 37.55 -36.09 -27.81
CA ARG A 7 36.72 -35.28 -26.92
C ARG A 7 36.84 -33.83 -27.40
N ILE A 8 35.71 -33.14 -27.54
CA ILE A 8 35.64 -31.69 -27.36
C ILE A 8 34.45 -31.45 -26.44
N ALA A 9 34.75 -31.07 -25.21
CA ALA A 9 33.84 -30.27 -24.41
C ALA A 9 33.95 -28.85 -24.98
N ASP A 10 32.82 -28.24 -25.35
CA ASP A 10 32.79 -26.80 -25.56
C ASP A 10 31.50 -26.25 -24.96
N ASP A 11 31.71 -25.24 -24.13
CA ASP A 11 30.75 -24.58 -23.26
C ASP A 11 29.81 -23.73 -24.10
N GLY A 12 28.70 -24.32 -24.54
CA GLY A 12 27.61 -23.58 -25.15
C GLY A 12 26.51 -23.34 -24.13
N HIS A 13 26.54 -22.21 -23.41
CA HIS A 13 25.31 -21.67 -22.83
C HIS A 13 24.24 -21.75 -23.92
N THR A 14 23.24 -22.62 -23.75
CA THR A 14 22.07 -22.59 -24.62
C THR A 14 21.44 -21.24 -24.38
N GLN A 15 21.74 -20.31 -25.27
CA GLN A 15 21.03 -19.05 -25.37
C GLN A 15 19.60 -19.47 -25.67
N ILE A 16 18.77 -19.45 -24.63
CA ILE A 16 17.33 -19.53 -24.78
C ILE A 16 17.00 -18.25 -25.54
N GLU A 17 16.99 -18.34 -26.86
CA GLU A 17 16.33 -17.36 -27.70
C GLU A 17 14.85 -17.46 -27.31
N ILE A 18 14.44 -16.61 -26.38
CA ILE A 18 13.03 -16.38 -26.12
C ILE A 18 12.51 -15.78 -27.43
N PRO A 19 11.61 -16.45 -28.18
CA PRO A 19 11.00 -15.81 -29.33
C PRO A 19 10.16 -14.65 -28.80
N VAL A 20 10.64 -13.42 -28.97
CA VAL A 20 9.91 -12.18 -28.63
C VAL A 20 8.94 -11.84 -29.76
N ASP A 21 8.17 -12.83 -30.22
CA ASP A 21 7.01 -12.59 -31.06
C ASP A 21 5.78 -13.18 -30.36
N LEU A 22 5.38 -12.45 -29.30
CA LEU A 22 4.03 -12.59 -28.77
C LEU A 22 3.08 -11.96 -29.79
N PRO A 23 2.04 -12.68 -30.26
CA PRO A 23 1.16 -12.21 -31.32
C PRO A 23 0.50 -10.87 -30.96
N ILE A 24 0.56 -9.93 -31.91
CA ILE A 24 0.11 -8.53 -31.83
C ILE A 24 -1.43 -8.43 -31.77
N ALA A 25 -2.03 -8.99 -30.73
CA ALA A 25 -3.40 -8.71 -30.30
C ALA A 25 -3.45 -7.72 -29.13
N HIS A 26 -2.33 -7.05 -28.82
CA HIS A 26 -2.16 -6.23 -27.62
C HIS A 26 -2.53 -4.74 -27.75
N ARG A 27 -2.76 -4.20 -28.94
CA ARG A 27 -3.00 -2.74 -29.08
C ARG A 27 -4.25 -2.25 -28.32
N ALA A 28 -5.31 -3.05 -28.23
CA ALA A 28 -6.50 -2.68 -27.44
C ALA A 28 -6.37 -2.98 -25.93
N GLY A 29 -5.48 -3.91 -25.55
CA GLY A 29 -5.21 -4.26 -24.15
C GLY A 29 -4.28 -3.27 -23.47
N ASP A 30 -3.29 -2.78 -24.22
CA ASP A 30 -2.27 -1.85 -23.72
C ASP A 30 -2.85 -0.46 -23.48
N ASP A 31 -3.76 0.01 -24.35
CA ASP A 31 -4.46 1.30 -24.17
C ASP A 31 -5.39 1.28 -22.94
N ARG A 32 -6.10 0.17 -22.71
CA ARG A 32 -6.95 0.03 -21.52
C ARG A 32 -6.12 0.01 -20.24
N LEU A 33 -5.00 -0.72 -20.23
CA LEU A 33 -4.10 -0.77 -19.09
C LEU A 33 -3.51 0.62 -18.80
N ARG A 34 -3.05 1.33 -19.84
CA ARG A 34 -2.55 2.70 -19.73
C ARG A 34 -3.58 3.64 -19.10
N LEU A 35 -4.82 3.65 -19.59
CA LEU A 35 -5.90 4.49 -19.04
C LEU A 35 -6.22 4.15 -17.57
N LEU A 36 -6.14 2.87 -17.18
CA LEU A 36 -6.32 2.46 -15.79
C LEU A 36 -5.18 2.97 -14.90
N ILE A 37 -3.93 2.88 -15.37
CA ILE A 37 -2.75 3.39 -14.65
C ILE A 37 -2.83 4.91 -14.49
N GLU A 38 -3.08 5.66 -15.57
CA GLU A 38 -3.21 7.12 -15.53
C GLU A 38 -4.31 7.55 -14.53
N ARG A 39 -5.41 6.80 -14.45
CA ARG A 39 -6.47 7.04 -13.46
C ARG A 39 -6.00 6.78 -12.03
N VAL A 40 -5.23 5.73 -11.78
CA VAL A 40 -4.67 5.43 -10.45
C VAL A 40 -3.68 6.51 -10.03
N GLU A 41 -2.79 6.93 -10.93
CA GLU A 41 -1.79 7.98 -10.65
C GLU A 41 -2.47 9.30 -10.26
N ARG A 42 -3.52 9.70 -10.99
CA ARG A 42 -4.31 10.88 -10.62
C ARG A 42 -4.95 10.74 -9.24
N LEU A 43 -5.53 9.58 -8.93
CA LEU A 43 -6.14 9.33 -7.62
C LEU A 43 -5.09 9.30 -6.49
N GLU A 44 -3.88 8.81 -6.74
CA GLU A 44 -2.79 8.87 -5.75
C GLU A 44 -2.30 10.30 -5.51
N GLU A 45 -2.25 11.14 -6.55
CA GLU A 45 -1.93 12.57 -6.37
C GLU A 45 -3.03 13.31 -5.59
N GLU A 46 -4.31 13.06 -5.91
CA GLU A 46 -5.44 13.60 -5.14
C GLU A 46 -5.38 13.16 -3.67
N LYS A 47 -5.13 11.87 -3.41
CA LYS A 47 -4.98 11.31 -2.06
C LYS A 47 -3.80 11.95 -1.31
N LYS A 48 -2.69 12.21 -2.00
CA LYS A 48 -1.53 12.90 -1.41
C LYS A 48 -1.88 14.34 -1.04
N SER A 49 -2.53 15.09 -1.92
CA SER A 49 -3.00 16.45 -1.63
C SER A 49 -3.89 16.47 -0.38
N ILE A 50 -4.88 15.57 -0.30
CA ILE A 50 -5.76 15.46 0.87
C ILE A 50 -4.97 15.10 2.14
N ALA A 51 -3.97 14.22 2.03
CA ALA A 51 -3.13 13.84 3.16
C ALA A 51 -2.27 15.01 3.64
N ASP A 52 -1.81 15.86 2.73
CA ASP A 52 -1.07 17.09 3.03
C ASP A 52 -1.98 18.11 3.72
N ASP A 53 -3.19 18.36 3.19
CA ASP A 53 -4.18 19.23 3.83
C ASP A 53 -4.52 18.78 5.27
N ILE A 54 -4.72 17.47 5.47
CA ILE A 54 -4.96 16.90 6.81
C ILE A 54 -3.76 17.16 7.73
N ARG A 55 -2.53 17.07 7.21
CA ARG A 55 -1.31 17.31 8.00
C ARG A 55 -1.25 18.78 8.44
N ASP A 56 -1.57 19.70 7.56
CA ASP A 56 -1.56 21.13 7.83
C ASP A 56 -2.61 21.50 8.89
N VAL A 57 -3.81 20.93 8.83
CA VAL A 57 -4.82 21.12 9.89
C VAL A 57 -4.32 20.62 11.25
N TYR A 58 -3.63 19.48 11.30
CA TYR A 58 -3.02 19.03 12.57
C TYR A 58 -1.86 19.94 13.01
N ALA A 59 -1.13 20.55 12.08
CA ALA A 59 -0.07 21.50 12.40
C ALA A 59 -0.67 22.80 12.99
N GLU A 60 -1.76 23.30 12.42
CA GLU A 60 -2.53 24.43 12.96
C GLU A 60 -3.06 24.13 14.37
N MET A 61 -3.65 22.94 14.58
CA MET A 61 -4.08 22.50 15.91
C MET A 61 -2.93 22.59 16.92
N LYS A 62 -1.73 22.12 16.55
CA LYS A 62 -0.55 22.19 17.40
C LYS A 62 -0.12 23.63 17.68
N ALA A 63 -0.15 24.51 16.66
CA ALA A 63 0.22 25.92 16.80
C ALA A 63 -0.72 26.67 17.75
N VAL A 64 -2.00 26.29 17.81
CA VAL A 64 -3.00 26.86 18.72
C VAL A 64 -2.94 26.22 20.13
N GLY A 65 -2.15 25.16 20.32
CA GLY A 65 -1.92 24.53 21.63
C GLY A 65 -2.69 23.23 21.88
N TYR A 66 -3.34 22.64 20.88
CA TYR A 66 -4.00 21.35 21.00
C TYR A 66 -3.02 20.17 20.86
N GLU A 67 -3.22 19.12 21.65
CA GLU A 67 -2.45 17.88 21.54
C GLU A 67 -2.93 17.02 20.36
N THR A 68 -2.14 17.01 19.29
CA THR A 68 -2.50 16.32 18.03
C THR A 68 -2.67 14.81 18.19
N ARG A 69 -1.98 14.17 19.15
CA ARG A 69 -2.17 12.72 19.43
C ARG A 69 -3.58 12.42 19.90
N ILE A 70 -4.11 13.25 20.81
CA ILE A 70 -5.48 13.12 21.31
C ILE A 70 -6.49 13.46 20.21
N ALA A 71 -6.25 14.52 19.42
CA ALA A 71 -7.12 14.87 18.30
C ALA A 71 -7.26 13.71 17.29
N ARG A 72 -6.17 13.01 16.94
CA ARG A 72 -6.21 11.81 16.08
C ARG A 72 -7.02 10.68 16.70
N GLN A 73 -6.93 10.48 18.02
CA GLN A 73 -7.75 9.50 18.73
C GLN A 73 -9.24 9.87 18.67
N ILE A 74 -9.60 11.14 18.86
CA ILE A 74 -10.97 11.62 18.73
C ILE A 74 -11.50 11.38 17.30
N VAL A 75 -10.71 11.66 16.26
CA VAL A 75 -11.13 11.38 14.87
C VAL A 75 -11.40 9.90 14.64
N ARG A 76 -10.59 8.99 15.21
CA ARG A 76 -10.85 7.54 15.15
C ARG A 76 -12.13 7.16 15.89
N LEU A 77 -12.33 7.65 17.10
CA LEU A 77 -13.54 7.41 17.89
C LEU A 77 -14.80 7.89 17.14
N ARG A 78 -14.73 9.06 16.50
CA ARG A 78 -15.84 9.62 15.72
C ARG A 78 -16.19 8.81 14.48
N LYS A 79 -15.27 8.01 13.95
CA LYS A 79 -15.53 7.09 12.83
C LYS A 79 -16.21 5.78 13.27
N MET A 80 -16.15 5.44 14.55
CA MET A 80 -16.83 4.26 15.09
C MET A 80 -18.33 4.50 15.22
N LYS A 81 -19.13 3.44 15.07
CA LYS A 81 -20.57 3.50 15.37
C LYS A 81 -20.77 3.81 16.87
N PRO A 82 -21.85 4.53 17.25
CA PRO A 82 -22.11 4.85 18.64
C PRO A 82 -22.16 3.61 19.55
N ASP A 83 -22.75 2.52 19.07
CA ASP A 83 -22.91 1.29 19.85
C ASP A 83 -21.56 0.61 20.09
N ASP A 84 -20.77 0.40 19.03
CA ASP A 84 -19.40 -0.14 19.12
C ASP A 84 -18.52 0.69 20.07
N ARG A 85 -18.67 2.03 20.05
CA ARG A 85 -17.93 2.92 20.95
C ARG A 85 -18.32 2.72 22.41
N ARG A 86 -19.63 2.62 22.71
CA ARG A 86 -20.13 2.39 24.08
C ARG A 86 -19.69 1.04 24.61
N GLU A 87 -19.73 0.00 23.79
CA GLU A 87 -19.25 -1.34 24.16
C GLU A 87 -17.74 -1.30 24.47
N MET A 88 -16.94 -0.70 23.60
CA MET A 88 -15.51 -0.53 23.83
C MET A 88 -15.21 0.27 25.10
N GLU A 89 -15.95 1.36 25.36
CA GLU A 89 -15.80 2.18 26.57
C GLU A 89 -16.14 1.40 27.84
N ALA A 90 -17.20 0.60 27.83
CA ALA A 90 -17.57 -0.25 28.98
C ALA A 90 -16.52 -1.32 29.28
N ILE A 91 -15.95 -1.94 28.24
CA ILE A 91 -14.86 -2.92 28.39
C ILE A 91 -13.60 -2.23 28.92
N LEU A 92 -13.24 -1.06 28.38
CA LEU A 92 -12.09 -0.29 28.83
C LEU A 92 -12.22 0.11 30.30
N ASP A 93 -13.40 0.55 30.72
CA ASP A 93 -13.69 0.93 32.10
C ASP A 93 -13.55 -0.27 33.06
N THR A 94 -14.04 -1.44 32.66
CA THR A 94 -13.87 -2.69 33.40
C THR A 94 -12.38 -3.00 33.64
N TYR A 95 -11.54 -2.88 32.61
CA TYR A 95 -10.11 -3.09 32.75
C TYR A 95 -9.42 -2.01 33.59
N LYS A 96 -9.81 -0.74 33.47
CA LYS A 96 -9.29 0.33 34.31
C LYS A 96 -9.61 0.09 35.78
N CYS A 97 -10.85 -0.27 36.11
CA CYS A 97 -11.26 -0.62 37.47
C CYS A 97 -10.43 -1.78 38.02
N ALA A 98 -10.24 -2.85 37.24
CA ALA A 98 -9.44 -4.00 37.65
C ALA A 98 -7.96 -3.65 37.92
N LEU A 99 -7.43 -2.61 37.26
CA LEU A 99 -6.05 -2.13 37.42
C LEU A 99 -5.91 -0.95 38.39
N GLY A 100 -7.01 -0.48 39.02
CA GLY A 100 -6.98 0.69 39.90
C GLY A 100 -6.73 2.02 39.18
N LEU A 101 -7.16 2.13 37.92
CA LEU A 101 -7.03 3.32 37.05
C LEU A 101 -8.36 4.09 36.90
N GLY A 102 -9.36 3.78 37.73
CA GLY A 102 -10.72 4.36 37.72
C GLY A 102 -10.93 5.40 38.81
#